data_AF-A0A356FW77-F1
#
_entry.id   AF-A0A356FW77-F1
#
_cell.length_a   1.000
_cell.length_b   1.000
_cell.length_c   1.000
_cell.angle_alpha   90.00
_cell.angle_beta   90.00
_cell.angle_gamma   90.00
#
_symmetry.space_group_name_H-M   'P 1'
#
loop_
_entity.id
_entity.type
_entity.pdbx_description
1 polymer ?
#
loop_
_entity_poly.entity_id
_entity_poly.type
_entity_poly.pdbx_seq_one_letter_code
_entity_poly.pdbx_strand_id
1 'polypeptide(L)'
;MTEALIFGVFGGLWRGWFGGRFGKFGDVSRFWKYLVLTVAFFAAWFYRNGIDWTAWKMYAALVSFMVFWAISHGTWFVYWDDTAAAEGRLPLIDKIIWFCIGVDKSRTFWGNCFGMFVRYTITAIPVAIFTSPLFLTAGAIVALAYVPAGRRRNTHISEYLAGFGVFFLLWWCL
;
A
#
# COMPACT_ATOMS: atom_id res chain seq x y z
N MET A 1 8.46 -17.94 9.76
CA MET A 1 8.74 -17.55 8.35
C MET A 1 7.59 -17.96 7.45
N THR A 2 7.08 -19.19 7.61
CA THR A 2 5.86 -19.69 6.94
C THR A 2 4.64 -18.79 7.16
N GLU A 3 4.46 -18.28 8.38
CA GLU A 3 3.33 -17.42 8.76
C GLU A 3 3.38 -16.06 8.07
N ALA A 4 4.59 -15.48 7.99
CA ALA A 4 4.83 -14.23 7.26
C ALA A 4 4.48 -14.40 5.77
N LEU A 5 4.83 -15.54 5.17
CA LEU A 5 4.47 -15.86 3.79
C LEU A 5 2.96 -15.99 3.62
N ILE A 6 2.27 -16.69 4.53
CA ILE A 6 0.80 -16.82 4.50
C ILE A 6 0.14 -15.45 4.60
N PHE A 7 0.57 -14.61 5.54
CA PHE A 7 0.03 -13.27 5.71
C PHE A 7 0.34 -12.36 4.51
N GLY A 8 1.53 -12.51 3.90
CA GLY A 8 1.86 -11.90 2.62
C GLY A 8 0.92 -12.36 1.50
N VAL A 9 0.70 -13.65 1.32
CA VAL A 9 -0.22 -14.18 0.28
C VAL A 9 -1.62 -13.61 0.48
N PHE A 10 -2.11 -13.59 1.73
CA PHE A 10 -3.37 -12.94 2.06
C PHE A 10 -3.37 -11.46 1.66
N GLY A 11 -2.32 -10.72 1.99
CA GLY A 11 -2.17 -9.31 1.62
C GLY A 11 -2.21 -9.07 0.11
N GLY A 12 -1.55 -9.94 -0.67
CA GLY A 12 -1.58 -9.89 -2.13
C GLY A 12 -2.98 -10.13 -2.71
N LEU A 13 -3.67 -11.16 -2.20
CA LEU A 13 -5.06 -11.46 -2.59
C LEU A 13 -6.02 -10.34 -2.18
N TRP A 14 -5.90 -9.83 -0.95
CA TRP A 14 -6.68 -8.72 -0.44
C TRP A 14 -6.46 -7.46 -1.28
N ARG A 15 -5.22 -7.12 -1.63
CA ARG A 15 -4.94 -5.92 -2.44
C ARG A 15 -5.46 -6.06 -3.87
N GLY A 16 -5.38 -7.27 -4.45
CA GLY A 16 -6.00 -7.59 -5.73
C GLY A 16 -7.51 -7.45 -5.69
N TRP A 17 -8.16 -8.00 -4.66
CA TRP A 17 -9.60 -7.87 -4.42
C TRP A 17 -10.01 -6.42 -4.21
N PHE A 18 -9.20 -5.67 -3.47
CA PHE A 18 -9.39 -4.25 -3.21
C PHE A 18 -9.45 -3.45 -4.52
N GLY A 19 -8.58 -3.78 -5.48
CA GLY A 19 -8.56 -3.24 -6.83
C GLY A 19 -9.72 -3.65 -7.74
N GLY A 20 -10.73 -4.38 -7.23
CA GLY A 20 -11.92 -4.79 -7.98
C GLY A 20 -11.79 -6.13 -8.71
N ARG A 21 -10.78 -6.94 -8.38
CA ARG A 21 -10.63 -8.27 -9.00
C ARG A 21 -11.56 -9.30 -8.37
N PHE A 22 -11.65 -10.45 -9.05
CA PHE A 22 -12.50 -11.59 -8.71
C PHE A 22 -13.96 -11.45 -9.16
N GLY A 23 -14.20 -10.77 -10.29
CA GLY A 23 -15.53 -10.64 -10.89
C GLY A 23 -16.54 -10.04 -9.91
N LYS A 24 -17.71 -10.67 -9.76
CA LYS A 24 -18.76 -10.23 -8.81
C LYS A 24 -18.28 -10.11 -7.36
N PHE A 25 -17.27 -10.90 -6.96
CA PHE A 25 -16.69 -10.78 -5.62
C PHE A 25 -15.89 -9.48 -5.48
N GLY A 26 -15.28 -8.99 -6.57
CA GLY A 26 -14.54 -7.71 -6.62
C GLY A 26 -15.40 -6.48 -6.44
N ASP A 27 -16.67 -6.54 -6.81
CA ASP A 27 -17.62 -5.42 -6.75
C ASP A 27 -18.19 -5.16 -5.35
N VAL A 28 -17.74 -5.93 -4.35
CA VAL A 28 -18.10 -5.71 -2.96
C VAL A 28 -17.61 -4.33 -2.50
N SER A 29 -18.44 -3.66 -1.69
CA SER A 29 -18.18 -2.32 -1.18
C SER A 29 -16.85 -2.22 -0.43
N ARG A 30 -16.24 -1.03 -0.45
CA ARG A 30 -14.98 -0.77 0.28
C ARG A 30 -15.11 -1.05 1.78
N PHE A 31 -16.29 -0.85 2.36
CA PHE A 31 -16.55 -1.15 3.76
C PHE A 31 -16.16 -2.59 4.13
N TRP A 32 -16.66 -3.59 3.38
CA TRP A 32 -16.35 -5.00 3.65
C TRP A 32 -14.89 -5.33 3.42
N LYS A 33 -14.26 -4.72 2.42
CA LYS A 33 -12.83 -4.89 2.16
C LYS A 33 -11.98 -4.39 3.33
N TYR A 34 -12.35 -3.25 3.94
CA TYR A 34 -11.71 -2.76 5.15
C TYR A 34 -12.05 -3.58 6.39
N LEU A 35 -13.26 -4.14 6.50
CA LEU A 35 -13.60 -5.03 7.61
C LEU A 35 -12.73 -6.30 7.59
N VAL A 36 -12.52 -6.89 6.42
CA VAL A 36 -11.63 -8.05 6.25
C VAL A 36 -10.19 -7.68 6.60
N LEU A 37 -9.74 -6.47 6.25
CA LEU A 37 -8.44 -5.95 6.65
C LEU A 37 -8.31 -5.86 8.19
N THR A 38 -9.35 -5.36 8.87
CA THR A 38 -9.40 -5.30 10.34
C THR A 38 -9.22 -6.66 10.98
N VAL A 39 -10.01 -7.63 10.52
CA VAL A 39 -10.01 -8.99 11.07
C VAL A 39 -8.64 -9.64 10.87
N ALA A 40 -8.06 -9.49 9.68
CA ALA A 40 -6.74 -10.02 9.39
C ALA A 40 -5.63 -9.37 10.23
N PHE A 41 -5.70 -8.06 10.46
CA PHE A 41 -4.76 -7.36 11.32
C PHE A 41 -4.84 -7.85 12.77
N PHE A 42 -6.05 -7.93 13.34
CA PHE A 42 -6.23 -8.44 14.70
C PHE A 42 -5.76 -9.90 14.83
N ALA A 43 -6.07 -10.74 13.84
CA ALA A 43 -5.60 -12.12 13.83
C ALA A 43 -4.05 -12.19 13.84
N ALA A 44 -3.38 -11.38 13.02
CA ALA A 44 -1.91 -11.32 12.99
C ALA A 44 -1.34 -10.77 14.31
N TRP A 45 -1.92 -9.70 14.85
CA TRP A 45 -1.49 -9.10 16.11
C TRP A 45 -1.60 -10.09 17.26
N PHE A 46 -2.78 -10.70 17.44
CA PHE A 46 -3.01 -11.65 18.53
C PHE A 46 -2.19 -12.92 18.41
N TYR A 47 -1.92 -13.38 17.20
CA TYR A 47 -1.01 -14.49 16.99
C TYR A 47 0.43 -14.16 17.42
N ARG A 48 0.90 -12.93 17.15
CA ARG A 48 2.28 -12.50 17.44
C ARG A 48 2.50 -12.06 18.88
N ASN A 49 1.53 -11.36 19.46
CA ASN A 49 1.68 -10.64 20.73
C ASN A 49 0.77 -11.18 21.83
N GLY A 50 -0.13 -12.13 21.52
CA GLY A 50 -1.17 -12.58 22.43
C GLY A 50 -2.40 -11.66 22.45
N ILE A 51 -3.45 -12.09 23.15
CA ILE A 51 -4.71 -11.35 23.24
C ILE A 51 -4.65 -10.36 24.41
N ASP A 52 -4.52 -9.07 24.09
CA ASP A 52 -4.67 -7.98 25.05
C ASP A 52 -5.51 -6.85 24.43
N TRP A 53 -6.77 -6.75 24.87
CA TRP A 53 -7.70 -5.73 24.40
C TRP A 53 -7.43 -4.34 24.97
N THR A 54 -6.56 -4.22 25.97
CA THR A 54 -6.17 -2.95 26.57
C THR A 54 -4.96 -2.31 25.88
N ALA A 55 -4.31 -3.05 24.97
CA ALA A 55 -3.16 -2.59 24.20
C ALA A 55 -3.56 -1.49 23.20
N TRP A 56 -3.62 -0.24 23.66
CA TRP A 56 -4.01 0.90 22.81
C TRP A 56 -3.15 1.04 21.54
N LYS A 57 -1.88 0.65 21.61
CA LYS A 57 -0.94 0.62 20.46
C LYS A 57 -1.43 -0.27 19.32
N MET A 58 -2.12 -1.37 19.63
CA MET A 58 -2.73 -2.25 18.63
C MET A 58 -3.73 -1.49 17.77
N TYR A 59 -4.66 -0.77 18.41
CA TYR A 59 -5.68 0.00 17.70
C TYR A 59 -5.07 1.16 16.93
N ALA A 60 -4.07 1.84 17.50
CA ALA A 60 -3.33 2.90 16.81
C ALA A 60 -2.60 2.38 15.57
N ALA A 61 -1.96 1.21 15.65
CA ALA A 61 -1.31 0.54 14.53
C ALA A 61 -2.32 0.11 13.47
N LEU A 62 -3.46 -0.48 13.86
CA LEU A 62 -4.56 -0.84 12.97
C LEU A 62 -5.08 0.36 12.19
N VAL A 63 -5.47 1.43 12.90
CA VAL A 63 -6.00 2.65 12.27
C VAL A 63 -4.97 3.26 11.34
N SER A 64 -3.70 3.31 11.76
CA SER A 64 -2.61 3.78 10.91
C SER A 64 -2.45 2.92 9.66
N PHE A 65 -2.57 1.60 9.77
CA PHE A 65 -2.45 0.67 8.64
C PHE A 65 -3.65 0.77 7.68
N MET A 66 -4.85 1.03 8.20
CA MET A 66 -6.02 1.37 7.39
C MET A 66 -5.82 2.67 6.63
N VAL A 67 -5.33 3.72 7.32
CA VAL A 67 -5.04 5.03 6.72
C VAL A 67 -3.96 4.91 5.65
N PHE A 68 -2.93 4.10 5.89
CA PHE A 68 -1.90 3.78 4.90
C PHE A 68 -2.51 3.31 3.59
N TRP A 69 -3.46 2.37 3.62
CA TRP A 69 -4.13 1.90 2.41
C TRP A 69 -5.18 2.87 1.88
N ALA A 70 -5.99 3.50 2.76
CA ALA A 70 -7.09 4.39 2.37
C ALA A 70 -6.62 5.66 1.70
N ILE A 71 -5.57 6.26 2.23
CA ILE A 71 -4.97 7.43 1.63
C ILE A 71 -4.12 6.97 0.45
N SER A 72 -3.24 5.98 0.57
CA SER A 72 -2.33 5.65 -0.53
C SER A 72 -3.02 5.06 -1.75
N HIS A 73 -4.21 4.47 -1.58
CA HIS A 73 -5.09 4.17 -2.71
C HIS A 73 -5.68 5.49 -3.24
N GLY A 74 -5.47 5.77 -4.51
CA GLY A 74 -6.08 6.89 -5.19
C GLY A 74 -5.88 6.71 -6.67
N THR A 75 -6.66 7.42 -7.48
CA THR A 75 -6.57 7.50 -8.93
C THR A 75 -5.21 8.06 -9.33
N TRP A 76 -4.22 7.18 -9.34
CA TRP A 76 -3.00 7.36 -10.10
C TRP A 76 -3.17 6.45 -11.29
N PHE A 77 -3.70 7.01 -12.36
CA PHE A 77 -3.49 6.45 -13.67
C PHE A 77 -1.98 6.35 -13.82
N VAL A 78 -1.48 5.14 -14.01
CA VAL A 78 -0.07 4.95 -14.31
C VAL A 78 0.14 5.60 -15.67
N TYR A 79 0.69 6.81 -15.67
CA TYR A 79 1.03 7.54 -16.89
C TYR A 79 2.20 6.81 -17.53
N TRP A 80 1.95 6.26 -18.71
CA TRP A 80 2.94 5.52 -19.47
C TRP A 80 3.84 6.47 -20.27
N ASP A 81 3.35 7.66 -20.57
CA ASP A 81 4.03 8.74 -21.30
C ASP A 81 3.71 10.11 -20.67
N ASP A 82 4.44 11.12 -21.11
CA ASP A 82 4.38 12.52 -20.69
C ASP A 82 3.18 13.30 -21.24
N THR A 83 2.40 12.68 -22.14
CA THR A 83 1.22 13.30 -22.76
C THR A 83 -0.05 13.13 -21.92
N ALA A 84 -0.05 12.20 -20.97
CA ALA A 84 -1.20 11.94 -20.13
C ALA A 84 -1.38 13.03 -19.05
N ALA A 85 -2.63 13.50 -18.88
CA ALA A 85 -2.97 14.50 -17.89
C ALA A 85 -2.78 13.95 -16.46
N ALA A 86 -2.06 14.68 -15.60
CA ALA A 86 -1.75 14.30 -14.22
C ALA A 86 -2.96 14.44 -13.25
N GLU A 87 -4.14 14.01 -13.68
CA GLU A 87 -5.38 14.17 -12.93
C GLU A 87 -5.44 13.23 -11.71
N GLY A 88 -5.82 13.77 -10.55
CA GLY A 88 -6.08 12.99 -9.33
C GLY A 88 -4.91 12.84 -8.34
N ARG A 89 -3.74 13.44 -8.60
CA ARG A 89 -2.61 13.47 -7.66
C ARG A 89 -2.79 14.57 -6.60
N LEU A 90 -2.41 14.25 -5.35
CA LEU A 90 -2.44 15.23 -4.25
C LEU A 90 -1.41 16.36 -4.52
N PRO A 91 -1.80 17.65 -4.41
CA PRO A 91 -0.91 18.78 -4.71
C PRO A 91 0.41 18.79 -3.92
N LEU A 92 0.39 18.31 -2.66
CA LEU A 92 1.60 18.19 -1.84
C LEU A 92 2.61 17.20 -2.44
N ILE A 93 2.12 16.08 -2.96
CA ILE A 93 2.96 15.05 -3.58
C ILE A 93 3.53 15.56 -4.90
N ASP A 94 2.74 16.28 -5.71
CA ASP A 94 3.24 16.93 -6.92
C ASP A 94 4.38 17.89 -6.62
N LYS A 95 4.24 18.77 -5.63
CA LYS A 95 5.29 19.71 -5.24
C LYS A 95 6.60 19.00 -4.89
N ILE A 96 6.53 17.90 -4.13
CA ILE A 96 7.71 17.12 -3.76
C ILE A 96 8.35 16.48 -5.00
N ILE A 97 7.56 15.86 -5.87
CA ILE A 97 8.07 15.21 -7.09
C ILE A 97 8.68 16.25 -8.04
N TRP A 98 8.01 17.37 -8.27
CA TRP A 98 8.49 18.45 -9.15
C TRP A 98 9.81 19.03 -8.64
N PHE A 99 9.92 19.20 -7.31
CA PHE A 99 11.17 19.62 -6.69
C PHE A 99 12.30 18.59 -6.91
N CYS A 100 12.02 17.29 -6.78
CA CYS A 100 13.05 16.25 -6.87
C CYS A 100 13.49 15.93 -8.31
N ILE A 101 12.55 15.89 -9.26
CA ILE A 101 12.82 15.38 -10.63
C ILE A 101 12.32 16.28 -11.76
N GLY A 102 11.66 17.41 -11.47
CA GLY A 102 11.10 18.32 -12.46
C GLY A 102 9.67 17.96 -12.89
N VAL A 103 8.94 18.96 -13.40
CA VAL A 103 7.53 18.83 -13.81
C VAL A 103 7.36 17.83 -14.94
N ASP A 104 8.22 17.87 -15.96
CA ASP A 104 8.11 17.01 -17.13
C ASP A 104 8.31 15.53 -16.77
N LYS A 105 9.35 15.23 -15.98
CA LYS A 105 9.63 13.85 -15.55
C LYS A 105 8.57 13.31 -14.57
N SER A 106 7.84 14.19 -13.88
CA SER A 106 6.77 13.80 -12.94
C SER A 106 5.56 13.15 -13.62
N ARG A 107 5.42 13.33 -14.94
CA ARG A 107 4.36 12.76 -15.76
C ARG A 107 4.74 11.43 -16.41
N THR A 108 5.97 10.97 -16.19
CA THR A 108 6.42 9.66 -16.70
C THR A 108 6.03 8.52 -15.77
N PHE A 109 6.12 7.28 -16.28
CA PHE A 109 5.98 6.08 -15.46
C PHE A 109 6.92 6.09 -14.24
N TRP A 110 8.17 6.48 -14.43
CA TRP A 110 9.16 6.57 -13.35
C TRP A 110 8.83 7.66 -12.34
N GLY A 111 8.32 8.81 -12.81
CA GLY A 111 7.79 9.86 -11.94
C GLY A 111 6.62 9.39 -11.08
N ASN A 112 5.72 8.57 -11.63
CA ASN A 112 4.64 7.94 -10.86
C ASN A 112 5.16 6.93 -9.83
N CYS A 113 6.13 6.09 -10.18
CA CYS A 113 6.77 5.18 -9.23
C CYS A 113 7.42 5.93 -8.06
N PHE A 114 8.09 7.06 -8.34
CA PHE A 114 8.64 7.93 -7.32
C PHE A 114 7.53 8.60 -6.47
N GLY A 115 6.45 9.05 -7.08
CA GLY A 115 5.29 9.58 -6.35
C GLY A 115 4.63 8.56 -5.43
N MET A 116 4.52 7.31 -5.87
CA MET A 116 4.08 6.19 -5.03
C MET A 116 5.05 5.99 -3.86
N PHE A 117 6.36 5.95 -4.11
CA PHE A 117 7.38 5.85 -3.06
C PHE A 117 7.17 6.93 -1.99
N VAL A 118 7.07 8.20 -2.38
CA VAL A 118 6.91 9.32 -1.44
C VAL A 118 5.63 9.17 -0.62
N ARG A 119 4.48 8.92 -1.27
CA ARG A 119 3.18 8.84 -0.59
C ARG A 119 3.09 7.66 0.37
N TYR A 120 3.47 6.48 -0.10
CA TYR A 120 3.46 5.27 0.73
C TYR A 120 4.48 5.37 1.87
N THR A 121 5.60 6.07 1.69
CA THR A 121 6.53 6.36 2.80
C THR A 121 5.91 7.31 3.83
N ILE A 122 5.30 8.43 3.39
CA ILE A 122 4.67 9.40 4.30
C ILE A 122 3.56 8.75 5.13
N THR A 123 2.69 7.97 4.48
CA THR A 123 1.58 7.29 5.17
C THR A 123 2.02 6.06 5.97
N ALA A 124 3.24 5.56 5.78
CA ALA A 124 3.84 4.52 6.60
C ALA A 124 4.37 5.06 7.95
N ILE A 125 4.63 6.37 8.07
CA ILE A 125 5.17 6.98 9.29
C ILE A 125 4.32 6.64 10.53
N PRO A 126 2.98 6.84 10.54
CA PRO A 126 2.17 6.50 11.69
C PRO A 126 2.20 5.00 12.02
N VAL A 127 2.20 4.13 11.01
CA VAL A 127 2.30 2.67 11.23
C VAL A 127 3.63 2.32 11.89
N ALA A 128 4.73 2.90 11.39
CA ALA A 128 6.08 2.65 11.90
C ALA A 128 6.25 3.13 13.36
N ILE A 129 5.59 4.21 13.76
CA ILE A 129 5.59 4.71 15.14
C ILE A 129 4.98 3.69 16.10
N PHE A 130 3.91 2.99 15.69
CA PHE A 130 3.19 2.06 16.55
C PHE A 130 3.59 0.59 16.40
N THR A 131 4.47 0.28 15.45
CA THR A 131 4.94 -1.08 15.17
C THR A 131 6.48 -1.13 15.18
N SER A 132 7.12 -0.78 14.07
CA SER A 132 8.57 -0.75 13.93
C SER A 132 9.01 0.25 12.85
N PRO A 133 10.15 0.97 13.03
CA PRO A 133 10.74 1.84 12.01
C PRO A 133 10.97 1.15 10.66
N LEU A 134 11.16 -0.18 10.66
CA LEU A 134 11.32 -0.97 9.44
C LEU A 134 10.14 -0.83 8.47
N PHE A 135 8.94 -0.54 8.99
CA PHE A 135 7.74 -0.38 8.17
C PHE A 135 7.82 0.79 7.17
N LEU A 136 8.70 1.77 7.39
CA LEU A 136 8.96 2.85 6.42
C LEU A 136 9.42 2.32 5.06
N THR A 137 10.03 1.13 5.01
CA THR A 137 10.43 0.47 3.76
C THR A 137 9.25 0.05 2.88
N ALA A 138 8.02 0.06 3.41
CA ALA A 138 6.79 -0.20 2.66
C ALA A 138 6.67 0.71 1.42
N GLY A 139 7.11 1.97 1.51
CA GLY A 139 7.11 2.88 0.36
C GLY A 139 7.98 2.38 -0.80
N ALA A 140 9.17 1.88 -0.50
CA ALA A 140 10.07 1.30 -1.50
C ALA A 140 9.51 -0.01 -2.08
N ILE A 141 8.96 -0.88 -1.22
CA ILE A 141 8.33 -2.13 -1.64
C ILE A 141 7.22 -1.86 -2.67
N VAL A 142 6.33 -0.91 -2.39
CA VAL A 142 5.24 -0.59 -3.31
C VAL A 142 5.76 -0.01 -4.61
N ALA A 143 6.70 0.95 -4.57
CA ALA A 143 7.26 1.52 -5.79
C ALA A 143 7.93 0.46 -6.68
N LEU A 144 8.71 -0.45 -6.08
CA LEU A 144 9.37 -1.55 -6.80
C LEU A 144 8.38 -2.58 -7.35
N ALA A 145 7.32 -2.89 -6.60
CA ALA A 145 6.26 -3.78 -7.05
C ALA A 145 5.59 -3.29 -8.34
N TYR A 146 5.61 -1.98 -8.60
CA TYR A 146 5.03 -1.38 -9.79
C TYR A 146 5.97 -1.34 -11.01
N VAL A 147 7.28 -1.52 -10.87
CA VAL A 147 8.23 -1.55 -12.00
C VAL A 147 7.82 -2.52 -13.13
N PRO A 148 7.35 -3.76 -12.84
CA PRO A 148 6.84 -4.67 -13.86
C PRO A 148 5.64 -4.13 -14.64
N ALA A 149 4.82 -3.26 -14.02
CA ALA A 149 3.69 -2.62 -14.69
C ALA A 149 4.16 -1.75 -15.86
N GLY A 150 5.30 -1.05 -15.69
CA GLY A 150 6.02 -0.29 -16.73
C GLY A 150 6.12 -1.02 -18.04
N ARG A 151 6.62 -2.26 -17.97
CA ARG A 151 6.89 -3.10 -19.14
C ARG A 151 5.63 -3.72 -19.74
N ARG A 152 4.64 -4.03 -18.90
CA ARG A 152 3.42 -4.75 -19.31
C ARG A 152 2.24 -3.83 -19.63
N ARG A 153 2.39 -2.53 -19.37
CA ARG A 153 1.32 -1.53 -19.36
C ARG A 153 0.09 -2.00 -18.57
N ASN A 154 0.34 -2.70 -17.46
CA ASN A 154 -0.67 -3.35 -16.66
C ASN A 154 -0.24 -3.42 -15.19
N THR A 155 -1.01 -2.79 -14.30
CA THR A 155 -0.73 -2.74 -12.85
C THR A 155 -1.09 -4.02 -12.11
N HIS A 156 -1.65 -5.00 -12.81
CA HIS A 156 -2.34 -6.09 -12.15
C HIS A 156 -1.43 -6.91 -11.22
N ILE A 157 -0.30 -7.35 -11.73
CA ILE A 157 0.63 -8.15 -10.92
C ILE A 157 1.27 -7.29 -9.82
N SER A 158 1.47 -6.01 -10.11
CA SER A 158 2.02 -5.05 -9.17
C SER A 158 1.15 -4.82 -7.94
N GLU A 159 -0.18 -4.83 -8.08
CA GLU A 159 -1.08 -4.76 -6.93
C GLU A 159 -0.92 -5.97 -5.99
N TYR A 160 -0.74 -7.16 -6.55
CA TYR A 160 -0.55 -8.39 -5.75
C TYR A 160 0.81 -8.35 -5.05
N LEU A 161 1.85 -7.94 -5.76
CA LEU A 161 3.20 -7.82 -5.20
C LEU A 161 3.26 -6.74 -4.11
N ALA A 162 2.57 -5.61 -4.31
CA ALA A 162 2.48 -4.55 -3.31
C ALA A 162 1.75 -5.02 -2.05
N GLY A 163 0.59 -5.66 -2.20
CA GLY A 163 -0.14 -6.24 -1.08
C GLY A 163 0.67 -7.30 -0.35
N PHE A 164 1.32 -8.20 -1.10
CA PHE A 164 2.18 -9.24 -0.55
C PHE A 164 3.32 -8.66 0.27
N GLY A 165 4.11 -7.77 -0.33
CA GLY A 165 5.29 -7.22 0.31
C GLY A 165 4.96 -6.39 1.55
N VAL A 166 3.88 -5.60 1.52
CA VAL A 166 3.48 -4.77 2.67
C VAL A 166 2.96 -5.63 3.83
N PHE A 167 2.16 -6.66 3.57
CA PHE A 167 1.67 -7.53 4.65
C PHE A 167 2.78 -8.42 5.20
N PHE A 168 3.63 -8.96 4.31
CA PHE A 168 4.82 -9.69 4.72
C PHE A 168 5.71 -8.82 5.63
N LEU A 169 5.92 -7.56 5.26
CA LEU A 169 6.65 -6.58 6.07
C LEU A 169 5.94 -6.31 7.41
N LEU A 170 4.62 -6.07 7.38
CA LEU A 170 3.83 -5.82 8.58
C LEU A 170 4.00 -6.94 9.59
N TRP A 171 3.97 -8.20 9.15
CA TRP A 171 4.20 -9.36 10.03
C TRP A 171 5.48 -9.26 10.85
N TRP A 172 6.57 -8.79 10.25
CA TRP A 172 7.85 -8.61 10.93
C TRP A 172 7.92 -7.36 11.80
N CYS A 173 7.01 -6.41 11.59
CA CYS A 173 6.88 -5.20 12.40
C CYS A 173 5.93 -5.38 13.60
N LEU A 174 5.08 -6.42 13.59
CA LEU A 174 4.21 -6.84 14.69
C LEU A 174 4.92 -7.75 15.68
#